data_AF-A0A2Z5G806-F1
#
_entry.id   AF-A0A2Z5G806-F1
#
_cell.length_a   1.000
_cell.length_b   1.000
_cell.length_c   1.000
_cell.angle_alpha   90.00
_cell.angle_beta   90.00
_cell.angle_gamma   90.00
#
_symmetry.space_group_name_H-M   'P 1'
#
loop_
_entity.id
_entity.type
_entity.pdbx_description
1 polymer ?
#
loop_
_entity_poly.entity_id
_entity_poly.type
_entity_poly.pdbx_seq_one_letter_code
_entity_poly.pdbx_strand_id
1 'polypeptide(L)'
;MYLVEAEAFGTGSGTLPSLNAYLPHRVSGGGAEICLDFIEVVIDAELPAQVLALPAYLNFREAMVLVISLANDILGYERDLRVGYRMNLVQVLYQERSYNRGYALFESGLIFQSYVLRVEEQEQLLLKQMKEARITSKEQNLVTEIIDQYKIWIYGYCAWACDNPRFSSVEV
;
A
#
# COMPACT_ATOMS: atom_id res chain seq x y z
N MET A 1 4.39 20.97 7.31
CA MET A 1 4.96 19.98 8.24
C MET A 1 5.35 18.78 7.40
N TYR A 2 6.64 18.49 7.31
CA TYR A 2 7.14 17.38 6.49
C TYR A 2 6.67 16.06 7.12
N LEU A 3 6.31 15.07 6.30
CA LEU A 3 5.58 13.87 6.75
C LEU A 3 6.36 12.98 7.73
N VAL A 4 7.70 13.02 7.69
CA VAL A 4 8.59 12.40 8.68
C VAL A 4 8.45 13.05 10.07
N GLU A 5 8.16 14.35 10.12
CA GLU A 5 7.87 15.06 11.37
C GLU A 5 6.53 14.62 11.97
N ALA A 6 5.55 14.19 11.16
CA ALA A 6 4.26 13.72 11.63
C ALA A 6 4.36 12.36 12.35
N GLU A 7 5.24 11.47 11.89
CA GLU A 7 5.48 10.18 12.54
C GLU A 7 6.24 10.35 13.86
N ALA A 8 7.28 11.20 13.86
CA ALA A 8 8.02 11.58 15.07
C ALA A 8 7.14 12.35 16.08
N PHE A 9 6.21 13.18 15.61
CA PHE A 9 5.29 13.93 16.45
C PHE A 9 4.12 13.08 16.99
N GLY A 10 3.58 12.16 16.17
CA GLY A 10 2.54 11.23 16.60
C GLY A 10 3.03 10.23 17.65
N THR A 11 4.26 9.73 17.47
CA THR A 11 4.92 8.87 18.47
C THR A 11 5.29 9.65 19.74
N GLY A 12 5.76 10.90 19.62
CA GLY A 12 6.12 11.76 20.75
C GLY A 12 4.96 12.34 21.56
N SER A 13 3.81 12.61 20.93
CA SER A 13 2.60 13.14 21.59
C SER A 13 1.69 12.05 22.19
N GLY A 14 1.96 10.79 21.88
CA GLY A 14 1.18 9.64 22.36
C GLY A 14 -0.20 9.48 21.72
N THR A 15 -0.58 10.34 20.78
CA THR A 15 -1.88 10.31 20.10
C THR A 15 -1.71 9.88 18.65
N LEU A 16 -2.36 8.78 18.26
CA LEU A 16 -2.36 8.34 16.85
C LEU A 16 -3.25 9.23 15.97
N PRO A 17 -2.90 9.40 14.68
CA PRO A 17 -3.75 10.11 13.73
C PRO A 17 -5.10 9.39 13.55
N SER A 18 -6.11 10.12 13.08
CA SER A 18 -7.34 9.49 12.59
C SER A 18 -7.05 8.67 11.33
N LEU A 19 -7.91 7.71 11.00
CA LEU A 19 -7.83 6.90 9.80
C LEU A 19 -7.69 7.75 8.53
N ASN A 20 -8.46 8.85 8.45
CA ASN A 20 -8.42 9.78 7.32
C ASN A 20 -7.05 10.48 7.16
N ALA A 21 -6.32 10.69 8.25
CA ALA A 21 -4.97 11.24 8.21
C ALA A 21 -3.90 10.15 8.08
N TYR A 22 -4.18 8.94 8.57
CA TYR A 22 -3.28 7.79 8.53
C TYR A 22 -3.05 7.28 7.10
N LEU A 23 -4.12 7.08 6.31
CA LEU A 23 -4.00 6.47 4.99
C LEU A 23 -3.13 7.31 4.03
N PRO A 24 -3.31 8.64 3.88
CA PRO A 24 -2.42 9.45 3.04
C PRO A 24 -0.98 9.49 3.53
N HIS A 25 -0.78 9.46 4.86
CA HIS A 25 0.56 9.35 5.43
C HIS A 25 1.21 8.02 5.07
N ARG A 26 0.45 6.92 5.09
CA ARG A 26 0.97 5.60 4.78
C ARG A 26 1.39 5.43 3.32
N VAL A 27 0.72 6.12 2.39
CA VAL A 27 1.10 6.17 0.97
C VAL A 27 2.54 6.65 0.79
N SER A 28 2.91 7.72 1.50
CA SER A 28 4.17 8.44 1.28
C SER A 28 5.27 8.10 2.28
N GLY A 29 4.95 7.61 3.48
CA GLY A 29 5.90 7.34 4.55
C GLY A 29 6.63 6.00 4.48
N GLY A 30 6.07 5.01 3.77
CA GLY A 30 6.54 3.61 3.81
C GLY A 30 7.59 3.23 2.77
N GLY A 31 7.94 4.11 1.84
CA GLY A 31 8.86 3.81 0.72
C GLY A 31 8.29 2.86 -0.34
N ALA A 32 7.05 2.42 -0.21
CA ALA A 32 6.41 1.50 -1.17
C ALA A 32 6.27 2.11 -2.57
N GLU A 33 6.08 3.43 -2.70
CA GLU A 33 6.11 4.13 -3.99
C GLU A 33 7.45 3.93 -4.71
N ILE A 34 8.56 4.07 -3.97
CA ILE A 34 9.90 3.90 -4.53
C ILE A 34 10.12 2.46 -5.01
N CYS A 35 9.55 1.47 -4.31
CA CYS A 35 9.62 0.08 -4.76
C CYS A 35 8.92 -0.14 -6.10
N LEU A 36 7.82 0.55 -6.40
CA LEU A 36 7.18 0.47 -7.71
C LEU A 36 8.10 1.02 -8.81
N ASP A 37 8.76 2.14 -8.55
CA ASP A 37 9.71 2.74 -9.50
C ASP A 37 10.93 1.83 -9.73
N PHE A 38 11.40 1.15 -8.68
CA PHE A 38 12.47 0.16 -8.82
C PHE A 38 12.08 -1.05 -9.67
N ILE A 39 10.80 -1.44 -9.69
CA ILE A 39 10.36 -2.55 -10.53
C ILE A 39 10.55 -2.20 -12.01
N GLU A 40 10.22 -0.98 -12.42
CA GLU A 40 10.45 -0.47 -13.79
C GLU A 40 11.93 -0.60 -14.19
N VAL A 41 12.84 -0.23 -13.28
CA VAL A 41 14.30 -0.37 -13.49
C VAL A 41 14.73 -1.84 -13.58
N VAL A 42 14.20 -2.71 -12.73
CA VAL A 42 14.59 -4.13 -12.68
C VAL A 42 14.18 -4.89 -13.94
N ILE A 43 13.03 -4.54 -14.52
CA ILE A 43 12.51 -5.18 -15.74
C ILE A 43 12.93 -4.46 -17.02
N ASP A 44 13.74 -3.39 -16.90
CA ASP A 44 14.20 -2.55 -18.01
C ASP A 44 13.04 -2.03 -18.87
N ALA A 45 11.97 -1.58 -18.21
CA ALA A 45 10.77 -1.04 -18.86
C ALA A 45 10.25 0.19 -18.13
N GLU A 46 9.97 1.26 -18.87
CA GLU A 46 9.46 2.52 -18.33
C GLU A 46 8.02 2.76 -18.80
N LEU A 47 7.18 3.24 -17.90
CA LEU A 47 5.83 3.66 -18.26
C LEU A 47 5.83 4.88 -19.18
N PRO A 48 5.02 4.87 -20.27
CA PRO A 48 4.89 6.04 -21.12
C PRO A 48 4.39 7.27 -20.33
N ALA A 49 4.99 8.44 -20.56
CA ALA A 49 4.62 9.67 -19.83
C ALA A 49 3.12 10.04 -19.93
N GLN A 50 2.47 9.68 -21.04
CA GLN A 50 1.03 9.87 -21.22
C GLN A 50 0.21 9.04 -20.23
N VAL A 51 0.67 7.84 -19.89
CA VAL A 51 0.04 6.92 -18.92
C VAL A 51 0.20 7.47 -17.51
N LEU A 52 1.38 8.00 -17.17
CA LEU A 52 1.65 8.60 -15.86
C LEU A 52 0.70 9.77 -15.54
N ALA A 53 0.21 10.46 -16.56
CA ALA A 53 -0.75 11.55 -16.43
C ALA A 53 -2.22 11.08 -16.34
N LEU A 54 -2.51 9.80 -16.58
CA LEU A 54 -3.87 9.28 -16.55
C LEU A 54 -4.40 9.19 -15.11
N PRO A 55 -5.58 9.75 -14.80
CA PRO A 55 -6.15 9.67 -13.46
C PRO A 55 -6.32 8.23 -12.95
N ALA A 56 -6.65 7.28 -13.82
CA ALA A 56 -6.77 5.89 -13.41
C ALA A 56 -5.42 5.28 -13.00
N TYR A 57 -4.32 5.66 -13.64
CA TYR A 57 -2.98 5.20 -13.23
C TYR A 57 -2.58 5.77 -11.86
N LEU A 58 -2.82 7.06 -11.62
CA LEU A 58 -2.53 7.68 -10.31
C LEU A 58 -3.30 6.99 -9.18
N ASN A 59 -4.61 6.75 -9.38
CA ASN A 59 -5.45 6.04 -8.42
C ASN A 59 -5.06 4.57 -8.26
N PHE A 60 -4.66 3.90 -9.34
CA PHE A 60 -4.16 2.53 -9.32
C PHE A 60 -2.87 2.45 -8.49
N ARG A 61 -1.92 3.36 -8.73
CA ARG A 61 -0.64 3.43 -8.01
C ARG A 61 -0.86 3.66 -6.51
N GLU A 62 -1.69 4.63 -6.14
CA GLU A 62 -2.04 4.88 -4.74
C GLU A 62 -2.66 3.63 -4.07
N ALA A 63 -3.59 2.96 -4.76
CA ALA A 63 -4.22 1.75 -4.25
C ALA A 63 -3.21 0.60 -4.06
N MET A 64 -2.30 0.40 -5.02
CA MET A 64 -1.23 -0.61 -4.91
C MET A 64 -0.33 -0.37 -3.70
N VAL A 65 0.09 0.88 -3.50
CA VAL A 65 0.91 1.31 -2.35
C VAL A 65 0.18 1.06 -1.03
N LEU A 66 -1.14 1.29 -0.99
CA LEU A 66 -1.94 1.01 0.20
C LEU A 66 -2.12 -0.49 0.42
N VAL A 67 -2.36 -1.30 -0.60
CA VAL A 67 -2.47 -2.76 -0.45
C VAL A 67 -1.22 -3.34 0.22
N ILE A 68 -0.03 -3.02 -0.28
CA ILE A 68 1.23 -3.52 0.30
C ILE A 68 1.46 -3.00 1.73
N SER A 69 1.19 -1.71 1.96
CA SER A 69 1.42 -1.10 3.28
C SER A 69 0.46 -1.62 4.33
N LEU A 70 -0.80 -1.83 3.96
CA LEU A 70 -1.81 -2.40 4.86
C LEU A 70 -1.57 -3.90 5.11
N ALA A 71 -1.08 -4.65 4.12
CA ALA A 71 -0.60 -6.00 4.35
C ALA A 71 0.54 -6.03 5.38
N ASN A 72 1.48 -5.08 5.30
CA ASN A 72 2.55 -4.93 6.31
C ASN A 72 2.01 -4.65 7.71
N ASP A 73 1.03 -3.77 7.83
CA ASP A 73 0.43 -3.43 9.12
C ASP A 73 -0.31 -4.63 9.73
N ILE A 74 -1.10 -5.35 8.92
CA ILE A 74 -1.90 -6.49 9.38
C ILE A 74 -1.00 -7.67 9.76
N LEU A 75 -0.09 -8.08 8.88
CA LEU A 75 0.82 -9.20 9.12
C LEU A 75 1.87 -8.85 10.19
N GLY A 76 2.27 -7.59 10.26
CA GLY A 76 3.25 -7.05 11.20
C GLY A 76 2.71 -6.68 12.58
N TYR A 77 1.39 -6.76 12.78
CA TYR A 77 0.76 -6.17 13.96
C TYR A 77 1.31 -6.69 15.30
N GLU A 78 1.48 -8.00 15.45
CA GLU A 78 2.03 -8.58 16.68
C GLU A 78 3.46 -8.13 16.96
N ARG A 79 4.29 -8.03 15.91
CA ARG A 79 5.66 -7.50 16.02
C ARG A 79 5.62 -6.05 16.46
N ASP A 80 4.82 -5.23 15.79
CA ASP A 80 4.75 -3.79 16.03
C ASP A 80 4.32 -3.48 17.46
N LEU A 81 3.36 -4.24 18.00
CA LEU A 81 2.99 -4.15 19.41
C LEU A 81 4.15 -4.50 20.35
N ARG A 82 4.88 -5.58 20.08
CA ARG A 82 6.02 -6.01 20.94
C ARG A 82 7.11 -4.96 21.02
N VAL A 83 7.43 -4.32 19.90
CA VAL A 83 8.48 -3.28 19.83
C VAL A 83 7.97 -1.88 20.16
N GLY A 84 6.69 -1.73 20.51
CA GLY A 84 6.07 -0.45 20.86
C GLY A 84 5.91 0.51 19.67
N TYR A 85 5.98 0.00 18.43
CA TYR A 85 5.72 0.79 17.23
C TYR A 85 4.21 0.98 17.07
N ARG A 86 3.74 2.23 17.00
CA ARG A 86 2.31 2.55 17.07
C ARG A 86 1.66 2.94 15.74
N MET A 87 2.46 3.30 14.72
CA MET A 87 1.98 3.77 13.42
C MET A 87 1.56 2.60 12.52
N ASN A 88 0.46 1.97 12.92
CA ASN A 88 -0.09 0.75 12.33
C ASN A 88 -1.63 0.86 12.26
N LEU A 89 -2.24 0.47 11.14
CA LEU A 89 -3.68 0.60 10.92
C LEU A 89 -4.53 -0.01 12.05
N VAL A 90 -4.15 -1.19 12.55
CA VAL A 90 -4.91 -1.89 13.60
C VAL A 90 -4.93 -1.06 14.89
N GLN A 91 -3.82 -0.41 15.23
CA GLN A 91 -3.74 0.46 16.41
C GLN A 91 -4.49 1.77 16.22
N VAL A 92 -4.48 2.35 15.01
CA VAL A 92 -5.27 3.53 14.66
C VAL A 92 -6.76 3.25 14.84
N LEU A 93 -7.25 2.13 14.31
CA LEU A 93 -8.66 1.74 14.45
C LEU A 93 -9.04 1.42 15.90
N TYR A 94 -8.16 0.73 16.62
CA TYR A 94 -8.34 0.45 18.05
C TYR A 94 -8.54 1.75 18.85
N GLN A 95 -7.71 2.77 18.60
CA GLN A 95 -7.80 4.08 19.27
C GLN A 95 -9.04 4.87 18.81
N GLU A 96 -9.29 4.97 17.51
CA GLU A 96 -10.35 5.85 16.96
C GLU A 96 -11.76 5.31 17.24
N ARG A 97 -11.96 3.99 17.19
CA ARG A 97 -13.29 3.37 17.28
C ARG A 97 -13.63 2.83 18.66
N SER A 98 -12.71 2.91 19.63
CA SER A 98 -12.84 2.26 20.95
C SER A 98 -13.12 0.76 20.85
N TYR A 99 -12.59 0.10 19.81
CA TYR A 99 -12.82 -1.31 19.55
C TYR A 99 -12.02 -2.22 20.48
N ASN A 100 -12.41 -3.48 20.58
CA ASN A 100 -11.47 -4.51 21.01
C ASN A 100 -10.52 -4.87 19.86
N ARG A 101 -9.41 -5.51 20.20
CA ARG A 101 -8.36 -5.89 19.25
C ARG A 101 -8.87 -6.71 18.05
N GLY A 102 -9.82 -7.63 18.28
CA GLY A 102 -10.37 -8.48 17.22
C GLY A 102 -11.16 -7.70 16.19
N TYR A 103 -12.00 -6.76 16.64
CA TYR A 103 -12.75 -5.89 15.73
C TYR A 103 -11.85 -4.94 14.93
N ALA A 104 -10.82 -4.39 15.55
CA ALA A 104 -9.85 -3.56 14.83
C ALA A 104 -9.09 -4.34 13.74
N LEU A 105 -8.71 -5.59 14.02
CA LEU A 105 -8.06 -6.45 13.03
C LEU A 105 -9.03 -6.83 11.90
N PHE A 106 -10.28 -7.14 12.23
CA PHE A 106 -11.32 -7.45 11.24
C PHE A 106 -11.60 -6.27 10.31
N GLU A 107 -11.81 -5.06 10.86
CA GLU A 107 -12.01 -3.85 10.06
C GLU A 107 -10.78 -3.52 9.21
N SER A 108 -9.56 -3.73 9.74
CA SER A 108 -8.33 -3.59 8.93
C SER A 108 -8.35 -4.50 7.71
N GLY A 109 -8.81 -5.75 7.86
CA GLY A 109 -9.00 -6.68 6.76
C GLY A 109 -10.02 -6.21 5.72
N LEU A 110 -11.13 -5.60 6.15
CA LEU A 110 -12.13 -5.03 5.24
C LEU A 110 -11.57 -3.83 4.46
N ILE A 111 -10.82 -2.95 5.12
CA ILE A 111 -10.15 -1.81 4.48
C ILE A 111 -9.12 -2.33 3.46
N PHE A 112 -8.28 -3.28 3.84
CA PHE A 112 -7.35 -3.94 2.92
C PHE A 112 -8.07 -4.51 1.69
N GLN A 113 -9.14 -5.28 1.89
CA GLN A 113 -9.93 -5.87 0.80
C GLN A 113 -10.51 -4.79 -0.12
N SER A 114 -10.99 -3.67 0.42
CA SER A 114 -11.52 -2.57 -0.37
C SER A 114 -10.47 -1.95 -1.31
N TYR A 115 -9.20 -1.89 -0.87
CA TYR A 115 -8.11 -1.40 -1.71
C TYR A 115 -7.68 -2.42 -2.77
N VAL A 116 -7.74 -3.72 -2.46
CA VAL A 116 -7.54 -4.77 -3.48
C VAL A 116 -8.59 -4.65 -4.59
N LEU A 117 -9.86 -4.48 -4.24
CA LEU A 117 -10.93 -4.26 -5.22
C LEU A 117 -10.73 -2.96 -6.00
N ARG A 118 -10.22 -1.90 -5.34
CA ARG A 118 -9.89 -0.64 -6.01
C ARG A 118 -8.75 -0.80 -7.01
N VAL A 119 -7.73 -1.62 -6.73
CA VAL A 119 -6.67 -1.94 -7.70
C VAL A 119 -7.28 -2.54 -8.97
N GLU A 120 -8.16 -3.54 -8.83
CA GLU A 120 -8.83 -4.18 -9.96
C GLU A 120 -9.70 -3.19 -10.75
N GLU A 121 -10.48 -2.37 -10.07
CA GLU A 121 -11.31 -1.34 -10.70
C GLU A 121 -10.47 -0.32 -11.49
N GLN A 122 -9.39 0.19 -10.88
CA GLN A 122 -8.55 1.19 -11.51
C GLN A 122 -7.72 0.61 -12.66
N GLU A 123 -7.35 -0.66 -12.61
CA GLU A 123 -6.71 -1.35 -13.75
C GLU A 123 -7.66 -1.39 -14.96
N GLN A 124 -8.94 -1.73 -14.76
CA GLN A 124 -9.92 -1.73 -15.85
C GLN A 124 -10.18 -0.32 -16.40
N LEU A 125 -10.25 0.68 -15.52
CA LEU A 125 -10.38 2.08 -15.92
C LEU A 125 -9.15 2.58 -16.68
N LEU A 126 -7.95 2.14 -16.28
CA LEU A 126 -6.71 2.50 -16.95
C LEU A 126 -6.66 1.95 -18.38
N LEU A 127 -7.03 0.68 -18.58
CA LEU A 127 -7.14 0.08 -19.91
C LEU A 127 -8.11 0.87 -20.81
N LYS A 128 -9.22 1.36 -20.25
CA LYS A 128 -10.17 2.21 -20.97
C LYS A 128 -9.57 3.59 -21.31
N GLN A 129 -8.96 4.26 -20.33
CA GLN A 129 -8.35 5.58 -20.52
C GLN A 129 -7.19 5.53 -21.54
N MET A 130 -6.40 4.46 -21.56
CA MET A 130 -5.34 4.28 -22.57
C MET A 130 -5.89 4.19 -24.00
N LYS A 131 -7.02 3.50 -24.18
CA LYS A 131 -7.70 3.42 -25.49
C LYS A 131 -8.24 4.79 -25.91
N GLU A 132 -8.86 5.51 -25.00
CA GLU A 132 -9.40 6.86 -25.25
C GLU A 132 -8.29 7.88 -25.58
N ALA A 133 -7.15 7.77 -24.90
CA ALA A 133 -5.95 8.56 -25.15
C ALA A 133 -5.19 8.15 -26.44
N ARG A 134 -5.66 7.11 -27.14
CA ARG A 134 -5.03 6.56 -28.36
C ARG A 134 -3.58 6.10 -28.14
N ILE A 135 -3.25 5.65 -26.94
CA ILE A 135 -1.98 4.99 -26.64
C ILE A 135 -1.88 3.73 -27.49
N THR A 136 -0.71 3.47 -28.07
CA THR A 136 -0.56 2.38 -29.04
C THR A 136 -0.75 1.02 -28.38
N SER A 137 -1.14 -0.01 -29.16
CA SER A 137 -1.26 -1.38 -28.61
C SER A 137 0.05 -1.91 -28.02
N LYS A 138 1.19 -1.49 -28.59
CA LYS A 138 2.52 -1.85 -28.05
C LYS A 138 2.73 -1.26 -26.66
N GLU A 139 2.43 0.03 -26.47
CA GLU A 139 2.52 0.71 -25.18
C GLU A 139 1.50 0.17 -24.18
N GLN A 140 0.27 -0.14 -24.60
CA GLN A 140 -0.74 -0.76 -23.73
C GLN A 140 -0.25 -2.13 -23.20
N ASN A 141 0.37 -2.95 -24.05
CA ASN A 141 0.94 -4.23 -23.63
C ASN A 141 2.08 -4.05 -22.63
N LEU A 142 2.98 -3.09 -22.89
CA LEU A 142 4.07 -2.74 -21.96
C LEU A 142 3.53 -2.31 -20.58
N VAL A 143 2.53 -1.42 -20.56
CA VAL A 143 1.90 -0.96 -19.31
C VAL A 143 1.27 -2.13 -18.56
N THR A 144 0.62 -3.05 -19.27
CA THR A 144 -0.01 -4.24 -18.66
C THR A 144 1.06 -5.14 -18.05
N GLU A 145 2.18 -5.37 -18.75
CA GLU A 145 3.31 -6.14 -18.23
C GLU A 145 3.91 -5.52 -16.97
N ILE A 146 4.14 -4.21 -16.95
CA ILE A 146 4.64 -3.48 -15.77
C ILE A 146 3.66 -3.62 -14.59
N ILE A 147 2.36 -3.45 -14.84
CA ILE A 147 1.31 -3.61 -13.82
C ILE A 147 1.27 -5.03 -13.26
N ASP A 148 1.45 -6.04 -14.11
CA ASP A 148 1.54 -7.42 -13.67
C ASP A 148 2.75 -7.65 -12.75
N GLN A 149 3.89 -7.01 -13.01
CA GLN A 149 5.06 -7.05 -12.12
C GLN A 149 4.79 -6.40 -10.76
N TYR A 150 4.04 -5.30 -10.73
CA TYR A 150 3.61 -4.69 -9.47
C TYR A 150 2.73 -5.64 -8.65
N LYS A 151 1.78 -6.33 -9.31
CA LYS A 151 0.92 -7.33 -8.66
C LYS A 151 1.72 -8.54 -8.15
N ILE A 152 2.69 -9.01 -8.93
CA ILE A 152 3.61 -10.09 -8.52
C ILE A 152 4.40 -9.69 -7.29
N TRP A 153 4.89 -8.44 -7.22
CA TRP A 153 5.60 -7.95 -6.04
C TRP A 153 4.72 -7.98 -4.78
N ILE A 154 3.46 -7.53 -4.87
CA ILE A 154 2.53 -7.58 -3.74
C ILE A 154 2.27 -9.02 -3.29
N TYR A 155 1.99 -9.92 -4.24
CA TYR A 155 1.78 -11.32 -3.93
C TYR A 155 3.02 -11.94 -3.27
N GLY A 156 4.19 -11.69 -3.86
CA GLY A 156 5.48 -12.16 -3.35
C GLY A 156 5.78 -11.63 -1.96
N TYR A 157 5.44 -10.37 -1.68
CA TYR A 157 5.55 -9.79 -0.34
C TYR A 157 4.63 -10.50 0.67
N CYS A 158 3.36 -10.72 0.33
CA CYS A 158 2.44 -11.41 1.23
C CYS A 158 2.90 -12.84 1.54
N ALA A 159 3.34 -13.57 0.51
CA ALA A 159 3.91 -14.91 0.68
C ALA A 159 5.17 -14.89 1.57
N TRP A 160 6.10 -13.98 1.26
CA TRP A 160 7.31 -13.78 2.05
C TRP A 160 6.99 -13.42 3.51
N ALA A 161 6.07 -12.51 3.75
CA ALA A 161 5.72 -12.05 5.10
C ALA A 161 5.10 -13.15 5.96
N CYS A 162 4.34 -14.08 5.37
CA CYS A 162 3.80 -15.25 6.07
C CYS A 162 4.90 -16.22 6.56
N ASP A 163 5.96 -16.38 5.77
CA ASP A 163 7.02 -17.36 6.06
C ASP A 163 8.25 -16.73 6.75
N ASN A 164 8.34 -15.40 6.82
CA ASN A 164 9.54 -14.73 7.30
C ASN A 164 9.57 -14.58 8.84
N PRO A 165 10.69 -14.94 9.49
CA PRO A 165 10.91 -14.74 10.93
C PRO A 165 10.67 -13.30 11.39
N ARG A 166 10.88 -12.29 10.56
CA ARG A 166 10.54 -10.89 10.89
C ARG A 166 9.10 -10.73 11.39
N PHE A 167 8.17 -11.58 10.95
CA PHE A 167 6.76 -11.56 11.35
C PHE A 167 6.41 -12.70 12.32
N SER A 168 7.07 -13.85 12.21
CA SER A 168 6.78 -15.06 13.00
C SER A 168 7.69 -15.28 14.22
N SER A 169 8.82 -14.56 14.34
CA SER A 169 9.77 -14.76 15.44
C SER A 169 9.16 -14.32 16.76
N VAL A 170 8.83 -15.33 17.56
CA VAL A 170 8.65 -15.25 19.01
C VAL A 170 10.05 -15.34 19.62
N GLU A 171 10.86 -14.29 19.49
CA GLU A 171 12.01 -14.18 20.39
C GLU A 171 11.50 -13.59 21.72
N VAL A 172 11.56 -14.46 22.73
CA VAL A 172 11.25 -14.23 24.15
C VAL A 172 12.41 -13.51 24.82
#